data_AF-A0A2H9LJ65-F1
#
_entry.id   AF-A0A2H9LJ65-F1
#
_cell.length_a   1.000
_cell.length_b   1.000
_cell.length_c   1.000
_cell.angle_alpha   90.00
_cell.angle_beta   90.00
_cell.angle_gamma   90.00
#
_symmetry.space_group_name_H-M   'P 1'
#
loop_
_entity.id
_entity.type
_entity.pdbx_description
1 polymer ?
#
loop_
_entity_poly.entity_id
_entity_poly.type
_entity_poly.pdbx_seq_one_letter_code
_entity_poly.pdbx_strand_id
1 'polypeptide(L)' 'MSLVKVDSQRRIYIPKGIAFKAAKAIIVPYGGSFLLIPVPEKVVEIDVKASVHELKRKAEERAREEVASRVEKHMRG' A
#
# COMPACT_ATOMS: atom_id res chain seq x y z
N MET A 1 27.50 8.14 2.40
CA MET A 1 26.75 8.92 1.38
C MET A 1 26.58 8.03 0.15
N SER A 2 25.38 7.51 -0.15
CA SER A 2 25.21 6.69 -1.37
C SER A 2 24.89 7.59 -2.55
N LEU A 3 25.91 7.90 -3.37
CA LEU A 3 25.71 8.47 -4.69
C LEU A 3 25.05 7.42 -5.59
N VAL A 4 23.78 7.62 -5.94
CA VAL A 4 23.16 6.90 -7.04
C VAL A 4 23.66 7.50 -8.36
N LYS A 5 23.91 6.65 -9.36
CA LYS A 5 24.27 7.13 -10.71
C LYS A 5 23.00 7.38 -11.51
N VAL A 6 22.94 8.50 -12.23
CA VAL A 6 21.85 8.81 -13.17
C VAL A 6 22.46 8.94 -14.56
N ASP A 7 21.86 8.31 -15.57
CA ASP A 7 22.31 8.44 -16.96
C ASP A 7 21.46 9.43 -17.76
N SER A 8 21.82 9.65 -19.04
CA SER A 8 21.11 10.54 -19.96
C SER A 8 19.67 10.12 -20.25
N GLN A 9 19.33 8.85 -20.02
CA GLN A 9 17.98 8.30 -20.14
C GLN A 9 17.20 8.36 -18.82
N ARG A 10 17.72 9.08 -17.81
CA ARG A 10 17.13 9.24 -16.47
C ARG A 10 16.98 7.91 -15.71
N ARG A 11 17.80 6.90 -16.02
CA ARG A 11 17.85 5.65 -15.26
C ARG A 11 18.67 5.84 -14.00
N ILE A 12 18.12 5.41 -12.86
CA ILE A 12 18.77 5.50 -11.55
C ILE A 12 19.36 4.13 -11.21
N TYR A 13 20.66 4.06 -11.00
CA TYR A 13 21.35 2.84 -10.61
C TYR A 13 21.44 2.74 -9.08
N ILE A 14 20.84 1.69 -8.53
CA ILE A 14 20.87 1.39 -7.10
C ILE A 14 22.14 0.58 -6.78
N PRO A 15 23.02 1.04 -5.87
CA PRO A 15 24.19 0.29 -5.43
C PRO A 15 23.84 -1.09 -4.85
N LYS A 16 24.65 -2.11 -5.16
CA LYS A 16 24.43 -3.51 -4.68
C LYS A 16 24.38 -3.65 -3.15
N GLY A 17 24.98 -2.72 -2.40
CA GLY A 17 24.95 -2.70 -0.94
C GLY A 17 23.61 -2.25 -0.34
N ILE A 18 22.71 -1.68 -1.14
CA ILE A 18 21.35 -1.34 -0.70
C ILE A 18 20.48 -2.58 -0.90
N ALA A 19 19.79 -2.99 0.17
CA ALA A 19 18.90 -4.16 0.17
C ALA A 19 17.60 -3.90 -0.61
N PHE A 20 17.71 -3.57 -1.90
CA PHE A 20 16.59 -3.41 -2.82
C PHE A 20 16.47 -4.66 -3.68
N LYS A 21 15.65 -5.62 -3.23
CA LYS A 21 15.38 -6.89 -3.93
C LYS A 21 13.95 -6.90 -4.47
N ALA A 22 13.71 -6.16 -5.54
CA ALA A 22 12.43 -6.18 -6.24
C ALA A 22 12.61 -5.81 -7.72
N ALA A 23 11.92 -6.51 -8.61
CA ALA A 23 11.88 -6.17 -10.03
C ALA A 23 11.11 -4.87 -10.32
N LYS A 24 10.18 -4.47 -9.43
CA LYS A 24 9.33 -3.29 -9.59
C LYS A 24 9.39 -2.43 -8.33
N ALA A 25 9.24 -1.12 -8.51
CA ALA A 25 9.22 -0.13 -7.45
C ALA A 25 8.09 0.86 -7.68
N ILE A 26 7.42 1.29 -6.61
CA ILE A 26 6.57 2.48 -6.61
C ILE A 26 7.48 3.67 -6.31
N ILE A 27 7.36 4.73 -7.11
CA ILE A 27 8.11 5.97 -6.93
C ILE A 27 7.11 7.04 -6.49
N VAL A 28 7.34 7.61 -5.30
CA VAL A 28 6.50 8.68 -4.74
C VAL A 28 7.36 9.94 -4.59
N PRO A 29 7.00 11.08 -5.20
CA PRO A 29 7.63 12.36 -4.91
C PRO A 29 7.44 12.73 -3.44
N TYR A 30 8.52 13.12 -2.76
CA TYR A 30 8.50 13.52 -1.36
C TYR A 30 9.39 14.74 -1.16
N GLY A 31 8.80 15.93 -1.27
CA GLY A 31 9.52 17.20 -1.23
C GLY A 31 10.57 17.28 -2.35
N GLY A 32 11.84 17.51 -1.99
CA GLY A 32 12.98 17.51 -2.92
C GLY A 32 13.58 16.13 -3.22
N SER A 33 12.88 15.04 -2.88
CA SER A 33 13.38 13.66 -2.96
C SER A 33 12.34 12.70 -3.52
N PHE A 34 12.74 11.44 -3.76
CA PHE A 34 11.84 10.37 -4.15
C PHE A 34 11.88 9.25 -3.12
N LEU A 35 10.70 8.78 -2.71
CA LEU A 35 10.54 7.56 -1.94
C LEU A 35 10.37 6.39 -2.91
N LEU A 36 11.26 5.40 -2.79
CA LEU A 36 11.22 4.16 -3.56
C LEU A 36 10.68 3.03 -2.67
N ILE A 37 9.53 2.47 -3.03
CA ILE A 37 8.91 1.37 -2.29
C ILE A 37 8.99 0.11 -3.16
N PRO A 38 9.73 -0.94 -2.74
CA PRO A 38 9.80 -2.19 -3.51
C PRO A 38 8.44 -2.87 -3.55
N VAL A 39 8.02 -3.30 -4.74
CA VAL A 39 6.83 -4.15 -4.89
C VAL A 39 7.27 -5.60 -4.76
N PRO A 40 6.76 -6.34 -3.75
CA PRO A 40 7.12 -7.73 -3.58
C PRO A 40 6.66 -8.57 -4.77
N GLU A 41 7.53 -9.45 -5.27
CA GLU A 41 7.21 -10.33 -6.40
C GLU A 41 6.22 -11.43 -6.02
N LYS A 42 6.26 -11.86 -4.75
CA LYS A 42 5.36 -12.86 -4.20
C LYS A 42 4.39 -12.18 -3.26
N VAL A 43 3.12 -12.54 -3.38
CA VAL A 43 2.10 -12.14 -2.41
C VAL A 43 2.53 -12.69 -1.06
N VAL A 44 2.62 -11.81 -0.05
CA VAL A 44 2.78 -12.24 1.33
C VAL A 44 1.43 -12.79 1.75
N GLU A 45 1.32 -14.11 1.85
CA GLU A 45 0.13 -14.74 2.41
C GLU A 45 0.01 -14.31 3.87
N ILE A 46 -1.07 -13.59 4.17
CA ILE A 46 -1.41 -13.22 5.54
C ILE A 46 -2.27 -14.36 6.06
N ASP A 47 -1.72 -15.15 6.98
CA ASP A 47 -2.49 -16.18 7.67
C ASP A 47 -3.50 -15.50 8.61
N VAL A 48 -4.72 -15.34 8.11
CA VAL A 48 -5.86 -14.85 8.88
C VAL A 48 -6.67 -16.05 9.36
N LYS A 49 -6.89 -16.11 10.68
CA LYS A 49 -7.74 -17.15 11.31
C LYS A 49 -9.17 -17.20 10.74
N ALA A 50 -9.61 -16.14 10.08
CA ALA A 50 -10.94 -16.03 9.49
C ALA A 50 -10.89 -16.27 7.98
N SER A 51 -11.85 -17.02 7.48
CA SER A 51 -12.01 -17.26 6.05
C SER A 51 -12.38 -15.97 5.30
N VAL A 52 -12.11 -15.94 3.99
CA VAL A 52 -12.52 -14.83 3.10
C VAL A 52 -14.03 -14.57 3.21
N HIS A 53 -14.84 -15.62 3.32
CA HIS A 53 -16.29 -15.51 3.46
C HIS A 53 -16.70 -14.77 4.75
N GLU A 54 -16.06 -15.09 5.89
CA GLU A 54 -16.34 -14.42 7.16
C GLU A 54 -15.91 -12.95 7.15
N LEU A 55 -14.76 -12.65 6.53
CA LEU A 55 -14.28 -11.28 6.39
C LEU A 55 -15.24 -10.44 5.53
N LYS A 56 -15.73 -11.03 4.42
CA LYS A 56 -16.73 -10.38 3.56
C LYS A 56 -18.02 -10.12 4.33
N ARG A 57 -18.54 -11.11 5.05
CA ARG A 57 -19.77 -10.96 5.86
C ARG A 57 -19.63 -9.82 6.88
N LYS A 58 -18.52 -9.79 7.63
CA LYS A 58 -18.26 -8.72 8.62
C LYS A 58 -18.15 -7.34 7.99
N ALA A 59 -17.57 -7.23 6.80
CA ALA A 59 -17.47 -5.96 6.09
C ALA A 59 -18.85 -5.44 5.67
N GLU A 60 -19.71 -6.32 5.15
CA GLU A 60 -21.08 -5.96 4.76
C GLU A 60 -21.95 -5.57 5.96
N GLU A 61 -21.86 -6.31 7.07
CA GLU A 61 -22.57 -5.99 8.31
C GLU A 61 -22.18 -4.59 8.83
N ARG A 62 -20.87 -4.31 8.92
CA ARG A 62 -20.38 -2.98 9.35
C ARG A 62 -20.82 -1.86 8.42
N ALA A 63 -20.80 -2.10 7.11
CA ALA A 63 -21.25 -1.09 6.14
C ALA A 63 -22.75 -0.76 6.31
N ARG A 64 -23.59 -1.77 6.58
CA ARG A 64 -25.03 -1.57 6.84
C ARG A 64 -25.27 -0.79 8.13
N GLU A 65 -24.59 -1.16 9.21
CA GLU A 65 -24.67 -0.46 10.50
C GLU A 65 -24.23 1.00 10.38
N GLU A 66 -23.14 1.25 9.65
CA GLU A 66 -22.65 2.61 9.44
C GLU A 66 -23.68 3.45 8.68
N VAL A 67 -24.28 2.92 7.61
CA VAL A 67 -25.34 3.60 6.85
C VAL A 67 -26.56 3.88 7.74
N ALA A 68 -27.03 2.88 8.49
CA ALA A 68 -28.18 3.05 9.38
C ALA A 68 -27.92 4.14 10.43
N SER A 69 -26.76 4.12 11.08
CA SER A 69 -26.39 5.11 12.08
C SER A 69 -26.23 6.53 11.51
N ARG A 70 -25.79 6.68 10.25
CA ARG A 70 -25.73 7.98 9.56
C ARG A 70 -27.13 8.52 9.27
N VAL A 71 -28.06 7.69 8.84
CA VAL A 71 -29.46 8.08 8.57
C VAL A 71 -30.16 8.49 9.87
N GLU A 72 -30.01 7.71 10.95
CA GLU A 72 -30.60 8.05 12.26
C GLU A 72 -30.07 9.37 12.81
N LYS A 73 -28.77 9.64 12.66
CA LYS A 73 -28.18 10.94 13.04
C LYS A 73 -28.73 12.08 12.20
N HIS A 74 -29.04 11.85 10.94
CA HIS A 74 -29.61 12.86 10.05
C HIS A 74 -31.10 13.13 10.32
N MET A 75 -31.85 12.14 10.83
CA MET A 75 -33.27 12.30 11.20
C MET A 75 -33.49 12.94 12.58
N ARG A 76 -32.46 12.96 13.44
CA ARG A 76 -32.53 13.51 14.81
C ARG A 76 -31.94 14.93 14.94
N GLY A 77 -31.44 15.53 13.87
CA GLY A 77 -30.98 16.91 13.82
C GLY A 77 -31.93 17.76 13.00
#